data_AF-A0A947FSA4-F1
#
_entry.id   AF-A0A947FSA4-F1
#
_cell.length_a   1.000
_cell.length_b   1.000
_cell.length_c   1.000
_cell.angle_alpha   90.00
_cell.angle_beta   90.00
_cell.angle_gamma   90.00
#
_symmetry.space_group_name_H-M   'P 1'
#
loop_
_entity.id
_entity.type
_entity.pdbx_description
1 polymer ?
#
loop_
_entity_poly.entity_id
_entity_poly.type
_entity_poly.pdbx_seq_one_letter_code
_entity_poly.pdbx_strand_id
1 'polypeptide(L)'
;MNQASAGPLAKILKSLSKIEPHEIKATVLSFLLVMTLMASYYILRPVRDAMASDWSDAEVSMLWTINFLFSFIFVAIYGYAASKLAVKKLVPSVFLFFASTFVIFYLGTSYVENPTLIDKSFYVWVSVFALF
;
A
#
# COMPACT_ATOMS: atom_id res chain seq x y z
N MET A 1 -1.10 42.48 0.22
CA MET A 1 -1.49 42.05 1.58
C MET A 1 -2.88 41.43 1.48
N ASN A 2 -3.00 40.09 1.51
CA ASN A 2 -4.30 39.43 1.68
C ASN A 2 -4.09 38.15 2.48
N GLN A 3 -4.33 38.24 3.78
CA GLN A 3 -4.35 37.10 4.69
C GLN A 3 -5.64 36.31 4.43
N ALA A 4 -5.57 35.30 3.57
CA ALA A 4 -6.60 34.28 3.51
C ALA A 4 -6.54 33.49 4.84
N SER A 5 -7.56 33.70 5.66
CA SER A 5 -7.92 32.98 6.89
C SER A 5 -7.19 31.64 7.08
N ALA A 6 -6.12 31.65 7.86
CA ALA A 6 -5.46 30.45 8.33
C ALA A 6 -6.44 29.69 9.24
N GLY A 7 -7.05 28.62 8.71
CA GLY A 7 -7.94 27.76 9.48
C GLY A 7 -7.25 27.20 10.74
N PRO A 8 -8.00 26.71 11.73
CA PRO A 8 -7.44 26.21 13.00
C PRO A 8 -6.31 25.19 12.80
N LEU A 9 -6.46 24.33 11.79
CA LEU A 9 -5.47 23.36 11.33
C LEU A 9 -4.12 23.99 10.95
N ALA A 10 -4.13 25.13 10.27
CA ALA A 10 -2.91 25.81 9.82
C ALA A 10 -2.12 26.41 10.99
N LYS A 11 -2.81 26.87 12.05
CA LYS A 11 -2.16 27.40 13.27
C LYS A 11 -1.52 26.29 14.11
N ILE A 12 -2.19 25.16 14.25
CA ILE A 12 -1.68 24.00 15.00
C ILE A 12 -0.45 23.40 14.28
N LEU A 13 -0.53 23.22 12.96
CA LEU A 13 0.58 22.68 12.16
C LEU A 13 1.81 23.59 12.18
N LYS A 14 1.63 24.92 12.13
CA LYS A 14 2.73 25.89 12.20
C LYS A 14 3.36 25.98 13.61
N SER A 15 2.59 25.65 14.65
CA SER A 15 3.07 25.62 16.03
C SER A 15 3.87 24.35 16.35
N LEU A 16 3.60 23.24 15.65
CA LEU A 16 4.23 21.95 15.88
C LEU A 16 5.40 21.67 14.93
N SER A 17 5.45 22.32 13.75
CA SER A 17 6.51 22.14 12.76
C SER A 17 6.68 23.39 11.89
N LYS A 18 7.90 23.64 11.38
CA LYS A 18 8.19 24.71 10.40
C LYS A 18 7.59 24.33 9.04
N ILE A 19 6.26 24.43 8.92
CA ILE A 19 5.53 24.15 7.68
C ILE A 19 5.11 25.49 7.07
N GLU A 20 5.51 25.74 5.83
CA GLU A 20 5.06 26.94 5.12
C GLU A 20 3.60 26.81 4.66
N PRO A 21 2.85 27.93 4.50
CA PRO A 21 1.43 27.88 4.16
C PRO A 21 1.12 27.12 2.86
N HIS A 22 2.07 27.09 1.92
CA HIS A 22 1.95 26.39 0.65
C HIS A 22 2.20 24.88 0.75
N GLU A 23 2.83 24.41 1.82
CA GLU A 23 3.16 23.01 2.07
C GLU A 23 2.05 22.27 2.82
N ILE A 24 1.17 23.00 3.54
CA ILE A 24 0.09 22.41 4.36
C ILE A 24 -0.76 21.42 3.56
N LYS A 25 -1.13 21.75 2.32
CA LYS A 25 -1.92 20.84 1.47
C LYS A 25 -1.17 19.56 1.14
N ALA A 26 0.14 19.67 0.83
CA ALA A 26 0.96 18.50 0.54
C ALA A 26 1.15 17.63 1.79
N THR A 27 1.39 18.25 2.96
CA THR A 27 1.52 17.53 4.23
C THR A 27 0.26 16.79 4.61
N VAL A 28 -0.90 17.45 4.52
CA VAL A 28 -2.21 16.81 4.82
C VAL A 28 -2.49 15.67 3.84
N LEU A 29 -2.22 15.86 2.54
CA LEU A 29 -2.45 14.83 1.55
C LEU A 29 -1.52 13.62 1.74
N SER A 30 -0.24 13.84 2.01
CA SER A 30 0.72 12.77 2.34
C SER A 30 0.33 12.05 3.63
N PHE A 31 -0.12 12.79 4.65
CA PHE A 31 -0.60 12.20 5.90
C PHE A 31 -1.83 11.31 5.66
N LEU A 32 -2.83 11.80 4.94
CA LEU A 32 -4.03 11.02 4.61
C LEU A 32 -3.70 9.80 3.75
N LEU A 33 -2.79 9.94 2.79
CA LEU A 33 -2.32 8.84 1.95
C LEU A 33 -1.68 7.74 2.80
N VAL A 34 -0.71 8.09 3.65
CA VAL A 34 -0.03 7.11 4.52
C VAL A 34 -1.00 6.50 5.54
N MET A 35 -1.91 7.30 6.11
CA MET A 35 -2.92 6.80 7.05
C MET A 35 -3.86 5.80 6.39
N THR A 36 -4.34 6.09 5.17
CA THR A 36 -5.18 5.18 4.38
C THR A 36 -4.42 3.90 4.03
N LEU A 37 -3.15 4.03 3.64
CA LEU A 37 -2.30 2.89 3.30
C LEU A 37 -2.06 1.97 4.50
N MET A 38 -1.70 2.55 5.65
CA MET A 38 -1.52 1.80 6.89
C MET A 38 -2.82 1.14 7.33
N ALA A 39 -3.95 1.85 7.30
CA ALA A 39 -5.26 1.28 7.63
C ALA A 39 -5.60 0.08 6.73
N SER A 40 -5.37 0.21 5.43
CA SER A 40 -5.60 -0.87 4.46
C SER A 40 -4.72 -2.08 4.76
N TYR A 41 -3.43 -1.86 5.01
CA TYR A 41 -2.48 -2.92 5.34
C TYR A 41 -2.82 -3.65 6.65
N TYR A 42 -3.19 -2.92 7.70
CA TYR A 42 -3.55 -3.52 8.99
C TYR A 42 -4.85 -4.31 8.96
N ILE A 43 -5.76 -4.04 8.01
CA ILE A 43 -6.94 -4.87 7.75
C ILE A 43 -6.56 -6.13 6.96
N LEU A 44 -5.69 -5.98 5.94
CA LEU A 44 -5.26 -7.08 5.09
C LEU A 44 -4.40 -8.11 5.82
N ARG A 45 -3.57 -7.68 6.77
CA ARG A 45 -2.66 -8.55 7.55
C ARG A 45 -3.39 -9.69 8.28
N PRO A 46 -4.40 -9.45 9.15
CA PRO A 46 -5.09 -10.53 9.84
C PRO A 46 -5.88 -11.44 8.89
N VAL A 47 -6.42 -10.91 7.78
CA VAL A 47 -7.07 -11.73 6.75
C VAL A 47 -6.07 -12.70 6.14
N ARG A 48 -4.89 -12.19 5.76
CA ARG A 48 -3.79 -12.99 5.23
C ARG A 48 -3.32 -14.05 6.23
N ASP A 49 -3.13 -13.65 7.48
CA ASP A 49 -2.60 -14.53 8.53
C ASP A 49 -3.62 -15.63 8.90
N ALA A 50 -4.93 -15.34 8.82
CA ALA A 50 -5.99 -16.34 8.97
C ALA A 50 -5.99 -17.38 7.84
N MET A 51 -5.78 -16.96 6.58
CA MET A 51 -5.67 -17.88 5.44
C MET A 51 -4.47 -18.85 5.57
N ALA A 52 -3.35 -18.36 6.13
CA ALA A 52 -2.16 -19.19 6.32
C ALA A 52 -2.33 -20.26 7.42
N SER A 53 -3.33 -20.12 8.30
CA SER A 53 -3.58 -21.08 9.39
C SER A 53 -4.04 -22.44 8.89
N ASP A 54 -4.60 -22.52 7.68
CA ASP A 54 -5.12 -23.76 7.10
C ASP A 54 -4.09 -24.51 6.25
N TRP A 55 -2.87 -23.97 6.08
CA TRP A 55 -1.84 -24.53 5.21
C TRP A 55 -0.77 -25.29 5.98
N SER A 56 -0.18 -26.31 5.34
CA SER A 56 0.91 -27.08 5.94
C SER A 56 2.20 -26.26 6.06
N ASP A 57 3.04 -26.56 7.06
CA ASP A 57 4.31 -25.87 7.29
C ASP A 57 5.22 -25.83 6.04
N ALA A 58 5.19 -26.88 5.23
CA ALA A 58 5.96 -26.97 3.98
C ALA A 58 5.44 -25.98 2.91
N GLU A 59 4.13 -25.78 2.81
CA GLU A 59 3.53 -24.82 1.89
C GLU A 59 3.81 -23.38 2.32
N VAL A 60 3.71 -23.10 3.62
CA VAL A 60 4.05 -21.78 4.18
C VAL A 60 5.53 -21.46 3.95
N SER A 61 6.43 -22.44 4.13
CA SER A 61 7.85 -22.25 3.85
C SER A 61 8.12 -21.97 2.37
N MET A 62 7.44 -22.65 1.43
CA MET A 62 7.58 -22.35 0.00
C MET A 62 7.02 -20.96 -0.35
N LEU A 63 5.92 -20.54 0.26
CA LEU A 63 5.35 -19.20 0.07
C LEU A 63 6.31 -18.11 0.51
N TRP A 64 7.09 -18.33 1.57
CA TRP A 64 8.14 -17.37 1.99
C TRP A 64 9.22 -17.18 0.92
N THR A 65 9.69 -18.27 0.30
CA THR A 65 10.67 -18.22 -0.79
C THR A 65 10.12 -17.50 -2.02
N ILE A 66 8.87 -17.82 -2.39
CA ILE A 66 8.18 -17.15 -3.51
C ILE A 66 8.00 -15.67 -3.19
N ASN A 67 7.55 -15.34 -1.98
CA ASN A 67 7.35 -13.97 -1.53
C ASN A 67 8.65 -13.17 -1.59
N PHE A 68 9.75 -13.74 -1.13
CA PHE A 68 11.07 -13.11 -1.23
C PHE A 68 11.44 -12.77 -2.68
N LEU A 69 11.30 -13.74 -3.59
CA LEU A 69 11.67 -13.54 -5.00
C LEU A 69 10.78 -12.50 -5.67
N PHE A 70 9.46 -12.56 -5.45
CA PHE A 70 8.51 -11.59 -5.98
C PHE A 70 8.77 -10.19 -5.42
N SER A 71 8.95 -10.08 -4.10
CA SER A 71 9.30 -8.83 -3.44
C SER A 71 10.56 -8.21 -4.03
N PHE A 72 11.61 -9.00 -4.23
CA PHE A 72 12.85 -8.55 -4.85
C PHE A 72 12.63 -8.01 -6.26
N ILE A 73 11.91 -8.75 -7.10
CA ILE A 73 11.60 -8.35 -8.49
C ILE A 73 10.81 -7.03 -8.50
N PHE A 74 9.76 -6.92 -7.70
CA PHE A 74 8.91 -5.73 -7.66
C PHE A 74 9.65 -4.51 -7.13
N VAL A 75 10.45 -4.66 -6.07
CA VAL A 75 11.29 -3.58 -5.54
C VAL A 75 12.33 -3.15 -6.57
N ALA A 76 12.95 -4.07 -7.30
CA ALA A 76 13.89 -3.74 -8.38
C ALA A 76 13.21 -2.97 -9.53
N ILE A 77 12.02 -3.40 -9.96
CA ILE A 77 11.21 -2.70 -10.97
C ILE A 77 10.85 -1.30 -10.49
N TYR A 78 10.42 -1.17 -9.23
CA TYR A 78 10.08 0.13 -8.66
C TYR A 78 11.30 1.04 -8.54
N GLY A 79 12.45 0.53 -8.10
CA GLY A 79 13.70 1.29 -8.04
C GLY A 79 14.13 1.78 -9.42
N TYR A 80 14.00 0.94 -10.45
CA TYR A 80 14.23 1.33 -11.83
C TYR A 80 13.23 2.41 -12.30
N ALA A 81 11.94 2.22 -12.04
CA ALA A 81 10.90 3.18 -12.40
C ALA A 81 11.12 4.54 -11.70
N ALA A 82 11.49 4.54 -10.42
CA ALA A 82 11.83 5.72 -9.64
C ALA A 82 13.06 6.46 -10.18
N SER A 83 14.00 5.75 -10.82
CA SER A 83 15.15 6.38 -11.48
C SER A 83 14.80 7.14 -12.76
N LYS A 84 13.69 6.77 -13.43
CA LYS A 84 13.27 7.33 -14.72
C LYS A 84 12.06 8.26 -14.64
N LEU A 85 11.18 8.07 -13.66
CA LEU A 85 9.92 8.77 -13.52
C LEU A 85 9.94 9.70 -12.32
N ALA A 86 9.25 10.84 -12.42
CA ALA A 86 9.06 11.72 -11.28
C ALA A 86 8.26 11.01 -10.17
N VAL A 87 8.86 10.88 -8.98
CA VAL A 87 8.26 10.25 -7.79
C VAL A 87 6.84 10.75 -7.51
N LYS A 88 6.60 12.05 -7.77
CA LYS A 88 5.28 12.69 -7.64
C LYS A 88 4.16 11.99 -8.43
N LYS A 89 4.46 11.40 -9.59
CA LYS A 89 3.49 10.66 -10.42
C LYS A 89 3.56 9.15 -10.17
N LEU A 90 4.74 8.64 -9.82
CA LEU A 90 4.94 7.22 -9.59
C LEU A 90 4.15 6.72 -8.38
N VAL A 91 4.24 7.43 -7.25
CA VAL A 91 3.62 7.01 -5.97
C VAL A 91 2.11 6.84 -6.10
N PRO A 92 1.32 7.82 -6.59
CA PRO A 92 -0.13 7.64 -6.76
C PRO A 92 -0.48 6.54 -7.76
N SER A 93 0.31 6.39 -8.83
CA SER A 93 0.06 5.38 -9.87
C SER A 93 0.23 3.96 -9.35
N VAL A 94 1.27 3.72 -8.53
CA VAL A 94 1.51 2.42 -7.89
C VAL A 94 0.38 2.07 -6.93
N PHE A 95 -0.09 3.02 -6.13
CA PHE A 95 -1.20 2.76 -5.21
C PHE A 95 -2.54 2.57 -5.92
N LEU A 96 -2.81 3.28 -7.02
CA LEU A 96 -3.99 3.03 -7.85
C LEU A 96 -3.93 1.65 -8.52
N PHE A 97 -2.75 1.23 -8.96
CA PHE A 97 -2.54 -0.12 -9.47
C PHE A 97 -2.86 -1.17 -8.39
N PHE A 98 -2.28 -1.05 -7.18
CA PHE A 98 -2.59 -1.97 -6.08
C PHE A 98 -4.08 -1.99 -5.72
N ALA A 99 -4.72 -0.83 -5.60
CA ALA A 99 -6.15 -0.74 -5.34
C ALA A 99 -6.97 -1.50 -6.40
N SER A 100 -6.64 -1.34 -7.69
CA SER A 100 -7.29 -2.07 -8.78
C SER A 100 -7.07 -3.58 -8.68
N THR A 101 -5.86 -4.02 -8.32
CA THR A 101 -5.58 -5.45 -8.14
C THR A 101 -6.40 -6.07 -7.00
N PHE A 102 -6.60 -5.36 -5.87
CA PHE A 102 -7.42 -5.87 -4.78
C PHE A 102 -8.90 -6.01 -5.14
N VAL A 103 -9.42 -5.12 -5.99
CA VAL A 103 -10.77 -5.26 -6.55
C VAL A 103 -10.86 -6.51 -7.44
N ILE A 104 -9.84 -6.76 -8.26
CA ILE A 104 -9.78 -7.98 -9.10
C ILE A 104 -9.73 -9.24 -8.23
N PHE A 105 -8.92 -9.25 -7.17
CA PHE A 105 -8.89 -10.37 -6.21
C PHE A 105 -10.25 -10.62 -5.57
N TYR A 106 -10.92 -9.56 -5.12
CA TYR A 106 -12.26 -9.65 -4.52
C TYR A 106 -13.31 -10.23 -5.49
N LEU A 107 -13.29 -9.80 -6.74
CA LEU A 107 -14.17 -10.37 -7.76
C LEU A 107 -13.79 -11.83 -8.03
N GLY A 108 -12.49 -12.12 -8.17
CA GLY A 108 -12.00 -13.48 -8.44
C GLY A 108 -12.40 -14.50 -7.38
N THR A 109 -12.30 -14.17 -6.08
CA THR A 109 -12.76 -15.05 -5.00
C THR A 109 -14.27 -15.24 -4.99
N SER A 110 -15.05 -14.26 -5.47
CA SER A 110 -16.51 -14.34 -5.51
C SER A 110 -17.06 -15.25 -6.62
N TYR A 111 -16.28 -15.50 -7.68
CA TYR A 111 -16.72 -16.26 -8.87
C TYR A 111 -16.09 -17.65 -9.00
N VAL A 112 -15.12 -18.03 -8.16
CA VAL A 112 -14.36 -19.28 -8.30
C VAL A 112 -14.68 -20.25 -7.15
N GLU A 113 -15.11 -21.47 -7.50
CA GLU A 113 -15.53 -22.52 -6.54
C GLU A 113 -14.36 -23.09 -5.70
N ASN A 114 -13.12 -23.00 -6.19
CA ASN A 114 -11.92 -23.41 -5.44
C ASN A 114 -10.92 -22.24 -5.29
N PRO A 115 -11.09 -21.40 -4.26
CA PRO A 115 -10.31 -20.17 -4.10
C PRO A 115 -8.86 -20.40 -3.63
N THR A 116 -8.42 -21.64 -3.35
CA THR A 116 -7.11 -21.95 -2.76
C THR A 116 -5.92 -21.30 -3.48
N LEU A 117 -5.93 -21.26 -4.82
CA LEU A 117 -4.87 -20.60 -5.60
C LEU A 117 -4.94 -19.07 -5.54
N ILE A 118 -6.15 -18.52 -5.43
CA ILE A 118 -6.39 -17.08 -5.29
C ILE A 118 -5.92 -16.64 -3.90
N ASP A 119 -6.19 -17.40 -2.86
CA ASP A 119 -5.78 -17.13 -1.48
C ASP A 119 -4.26 -17.13 -1.33
N LYS A 120 -3.58 -18.13 -1.90
CA LYS A 120 -2.11 -18.21 -1.94
C LYS A 120 -1.50 -17.04 -2.72
N SER A 121 -2.11 -16.65 -3.84
CA SER A 121 -1.65 -15.52 -4.65
C SER A 121 -1.87 -14.19 -3.93
N PHE A 122 -3.02 -14.02 -3.28
CA PHE A 122 -3.35 -12.87 -2.45
C PHE A 122 -2.38 -12.73 -1.27
N TYR A 123 -1.98 -13.83 -0.63
CA TYR A 123 -0.99 -13.83 0.45
C TYR A 123 0.36 -13.21 0.01
N VAL A 124 0.87 -13.65 -1.13
CA VAL A 124 2.12 -13.10 -1.71
C VAL A 124 1.90 -11.63 -2.09
N TRP A 125 0.75 -11.31 -2.68
CA TRP A 125 0.46 -9.95 -3.14
C TRP A 125 0.33 -8.93 -2.02
N VAL A 126 -0.33 -9.27 -0.91
CA VAL A 126 -0.41 -8.44 0.31
C VAL A 126 0.99 -8.20 0.89
N SER A 127 1.87 -9.20 0.80
CA SER A 127 3.24 -9.10 1.30
C SER A 127 4.09 -8.17 0.42
N VAL A 128 3.89 -8.20 -0.91
CA VAL A 128 4.50 -7.23 -1.84
C VAL A 128 3.96 -5.82 -1.60
N PHE A 129 2.64 -5.67 -1.42
CA PHE A 129 2.00 -4.39 -1.10
C PHE A 129 2.58 -3.76 0.17
N ALA A 130 2.90 -4.55 1.19
CA ALA A 130 3.49 -4.09 2.44
C ALA A 130 4.87 -3.42 2.30
N LEU A 131 5.55 -3.61 1.16
CA LEU A 131 6.89 -3.06 0.89
C LEU A 131 6.85 -1.67 0.23
N PHE A 132 5.68 -1.23 -0.23
CA PHE A 132 5.46 0.04 -0.93
C PHE A 132 4.74 1.06 -0.06
#